data_AF-A0A8S3WWB2-F1
#
_entry.id   AF-A0A8S3WWB2-F1
#
_cell.length_a   1.000
_cell.length_b   1.000
_cell.length_c   1.000
_cell.angle_alpha   90.00
_cell.angle_beta   90.00
_cell.angle_gamma   90.00
#
_symmetry.space_group_name_H-M   'P 1'
#
loop_
_entity.id
_entity.type
_entity.pdbx_description
1 polymer ?
#
loop_
_entity_poly.entity_id
_entity_poly.type
_entity_poly.pdbx_seq_one_letter_code
_entity_poly.pdbx_strand_id
1 'polypeptide(L)'
;MEAEINEKDQWLRSNNVEIKGVPFKPGENLFDTVTKLGSIITYPVLKSNINYVTSVQTRDAGSNKTKPIILFFINKYMKEDFIAASRLSKRIYTEDIGLKGNTRIYINDHLSYSKKMLLNKTKTAAKEKNYKYVLVKHGKIFVRKIDTSQVYNIKSESDLVKLR
;
A
#
# COMPACT_ATOMS: atom_id res chain seq x y z
N MET A 1 -23.69 -6.72 9.87
CA MET A 1 -23.83 -6.56 8.41
C MET A 1 -22.72 -5.69 7.82
N GLU A 2 -22.56 -4.42 8.22
CA GLU A 2 -21.53 -3.53 7.65
C GLU A 2 -20.08 -3.98 7.90
N ALA A 3 -19.77 -4.47 9.10
CA ALA A 3 -18.43 -4.99 9.43
C ALA A 3 -18.03 -6.19 8.54
N GLU A 4 -18.97 -7.10 8.31
CA GLU A 4 -18.77 -8.28 7.46
C GLU A 4 -18.55 -7.89 5.98
N ILE A 5 -19.31 -6.91 5.49
CA ILE A 5 -19.12 -6.35 4.14
C ILE A 5 -17.72 -5.75 4.01
N ASN A 6 -17.28 -4.97 5.00
CA ASN A 6 -15.95 -4.37 5.02
C ASN A 6 -14.83 -5.41 5.06
N GLU A 7 -15.02 -6.51 5.80
CA GLU A 7 -14.05 -7.61 5.82
C GLU A 7 -13.99 -8.34 4.48
N LYS A 8 -15.13 -8.63 3.86
CA LYS A 8 -15.21 -9.22 2.51
C LYS A 8 -14.55 -8.32 1.47
N ASP A 9 -14.82 -7.01 1.49
CA ASP A 9 -14.20 -6.05 0.57
C ASP A 9 -12.67 -6.00 0.74
N GLN A 10 -12.17 -6.03 1.97
CA GLN A 10 -10.73 -6.10 2.22
C GLN A 10 -10.13 -7.45 1.79
N TRP A 11 -10.86 -8.54 1.95
CA TRP A 11 -10.42 -9.88 1.53
C TRP A 11 -10.23 -9.97 0.01
N LEU A 12 -11.12 -9.36 -0.78
CA LEU A 12 -10.99 -9.28 -2.24
C LEU A 12 -9.72 -8.55 -2.72
N ARG A 13 -9.06 -7.78 -1.84
CA ARG A 13 -7.80 -7.06 -2.11
C ARG A 13 -6.59 -7.72 -1.46
N SER A 14 -6.75 -8.89 -0.85
CA SER A 14 -5.71 -9.52 -0.03
C SER A 14 -4.46 -9.91 -0.83
N ASN A 15 -4.58 -10.14 -2.13
CA ASN A 15 -3.48 -10.44 -3.06
C ASN A 15 -2.99 -9.20 -3.82
N ASN A 16 -3.54 -8.02 -3.53
CA ASN A 16 -3.27 -6.81 -4.29
C ASN A 16 -2.21 -5.95 -3.59
N VAL A 17 -1.37 -5.34 -4.40
CA VAL A 17 -0.43 -4.28 -4.02
C VAL A 17 -0.90 -2.98 -4.69
N GLU A 18 -0.91 -1.89 -3.92
CA GLU A 18 -1.16 -0.54 -4.42
C GLU A 18 0.16 0.22 -4.53
N ILE A 19 0.57 0.53 -5.76
CA ILE A 19 1.78 1.28 -6.07
C ILE A 19 1.38 2.73 -6.40
N LYS A 20 1.96 3.71 -5.69
CA LYS A 20 1.69 5.15 -5.86
C LYS A 20 2.93 5.91 -6.25
N GLY A 21 2.73 7.11 -6.81
CA GLY A 21 3.82 8.02 -7.19
C GLY A 21 4.39 7.75 -8.58
N VAL A 22 3.78 6.85 -9.35
CA VAL A 22 4.14 6.61 -10.75
C VAL A 22 3.36 7.61 -11.64
N PRO A 23 4.05 8.46 -12.42
CA PRO A 23 3.41 9.35 -13.39
C PRO A 23 2.63 8.56 -14.42
N PHE A 24 1.41 8.98 -14.73
CA PHE A 24 0.61 8.33 -15.75
C PHE A 24 1.09 8.74 -17.15
N LYS A 25 1.38 7.74 -18.00
CA LYS A 25 1.61 7.95 -19.43
C LYS A 25 0.68 7.03 -20.24
N PRO A 26 -0.10 7.57 -21.20
CA PRO A 26 -0.87 6.74 -22.12
C PRO A 26 0.02 5.75 -22.88
N GLY A 27 -0.42 4.49 -23.00
CA GLY A 27 0.32 3.43 -23.68
C GLY A 27 1.53 2.88 -22.90
N GLU A 28 1.70 3.25 -21.63
CA GLU A 28 2.75 2.68 -20.78
C GLU A 28 2.48 1.19 -20.49
N ASN A 29 3.53 0.38 -20.61
CA ASN A 29 3.48 -1.01 -20.17
C ASN A 29 3.66 -1.08 -18.65
N LEU A 30 2.55 -1.23 -17.93
CA LEU A 30 2.56 -1.32 -16.46
C LEU A 30 3.34 -2.55 -15.94
N PHE A 31 3.42 -3.63 -16.73
CA PHE A 31 4.21 -4.79 -16.36
C PHE A 31 5.70 -4.47 -16.37
N ASP A 32 6.18 -3.69 -17.34
CA ASP A 32 7.59 -3.26 -17.38
C ASP A 32 7.92 -2.37 -16.17
N THR A 33 6.99 -1.52 -15.76
CA THR A 33 7.14 -0.71 -14.54
C THR A 33 7.22 -1.59 -13.28
N VAL A 34 6.35 -2.61 -13.16
CA VAL A 34 6.38 -3.57 -12.04
C VAL A 34 7.66 -4.40 -12.02
N THR A 35 8.15 -4.87 -13.18
CA THR A 35 9.39 -5.66 -13.25
C THR A 35 10.61 -4.85 -12.84
N LYS A 36 10.73 -3.58 -13.29
CA LYS A 36 11.78 -2.67 -12.85
C LYS A 36 11.75 -2.44 -11.33
N LEU A 37 10.56 -2.23 -10.77
CA LEU A 37 10.39 -2.12 -9.31
C LEU A 37 10.82 -3.40 -8.60
N GLY A 38 10.43 -4.55 -9.13
CA GLY A 38 10.85 -5.87 -8.63
C GLY A 38 12.37 -6.03 -8.59
N SER A 39 13.06 -5.63 -9.65
CA SER A 39 14.53 -5.64 -9.70
C SER A 39 15.16 -4.75 -8.63
N ILE A 40 14.65 -3.53 -8.43
CA ILE A 40 15.18 -2.59 -7.42
C ILE A 40 15.01 -3.15 -6.00
N ILE A 41 13.87 -3.76 -5.71
CA ILE A 41 13.61 -4.33 -4.37
C ILE A 41 14.21 -5.73 -4.19
N THR A 42 14.98 -6.23 -5.16
CA THR A 42 15.56 -7.58 -5.14
C THR A 42 14.50 -8.70 -5.03
N TYR A 43 13.34 -8.47 -5.65
CA TYR A 43 12.27 -9.47 -5.82
C TYR A 43 11.78 -9.42 -7.28
N PRO A 44 12.44 -10.14 -8.21
CA PRO A 44 12.04 -10.17 -9.61
C PRO A 44 10.61 -10.70 -9.77
N VAL A 45 9.80 -10.02 -10.59
CA VAL A 45 8.40 -10.38 -10.86
C VAL A 45 8.28 -10.99 -12.25
N LEU A 46 7.77 -12.20 -12.35
CA LEU A 46 7.45 -12.88 -13.61
C LEU A 46 5.97 -12.70 -13.97
N LYS A 47 5.63 -12.78 -15.26
CA LYS A 47 4.21 -12.75 -15.70
C LYS A 47 3.37 -13.86 -15.05
N SER A 48 3.96 -15.04 -14.84
CA SER A 48 3.29 -16.16 -14.15
C SER A 48 2.99 -15.90 -12.68
N ASN A 49 3.57 -14.86 -12.07
CA ASN A 49 3.34 -14.50 -10.67
C ASN A 49 2.11 -13.59 -10.51
N ILE A 50 1.63 -13.01 -11.61
CA ILE A 50 0.59 -11.99 -11.59
C ILE A 50 -0.68 -12.52 -12.25
N ASN A 51 -1.83 -12.15 -11.70
CA ASN A 51 -3.12 -12.34 -12.35
C ASN A 51 -3.35 -11.20 -13.34
N TYR A 52 -3.22 -9.95 -12.86
CA TYR A 52 -3.31 -8.76 -13.70
C TYR A 52 -2.62 -7.55 -13.07
N VAL A 53 -2.38 -6.53 -13.89
CA VAL A 53 -1.90 -5.21 -13.49
C VAL A 53 -2.74 -4.13 -14.17
N THR A 54 -3.15 -3.11 -13.43
CA THR A 54 -3.98 -2.02 -13.96
C THR A 54 -3.73 -0.69 -13.25
N SER A 55 -4.04 0.43 -13.89
CA SER A 55 -4.02 1.75 -13.25
C SER A 55 -5.44 2.19 -12.88
N VAL A 56 -5.62 2.75 -11.69
CA VAL A 56 -6.94 3.20 -11.21
C VAL A 56 -7.02 4.73 -11.21
N GLN A 57 -8.15 5.27 -11.64
CA GLN A 57 -8.41 6.71 -11.57
C GLN A 57 -8.67 7.14 -10.12
N THR A 58 -8.08 8.25 -9.70
CA THR A 58 -8.35 8.87 -8.40
C THR A 58 -9.34 10.02 -8.55
N ARG A 59 -10.19 10.22 -7.53
CA ARG A 59 -11.17 11.33 -7.50
C ARG A 59 -10.50 12.71 -7.60
N ASP A 60 -9.27 12.85 -7.10
CA ASP A 60 -8.51 14.11 -7.07
C ASP A 60 -7.62 14.32 -8.32
N ALA A 61 -8.10 13.92 -9.50
CA ALA A 61 -7.35 14.04 -10.77
C ALA A 61 -7.04 15.50 -11.19
N GLY A 62 -7.53 16.50 -10.45
CA GLY A 62 -7.39 17.92 -10.78
C GLY A 62 -6.00 18.51 -10.58
N SER A 63 -5.08 17.85 -9.86
CA SER A 63 -3.74 18.39 -9.60
C SER A 63 -2.58 17.39 -9.74
N ASN A 64 -2.85 16.08 -9.65
CA ASN A 64 -1.81 15.06 -9.62
C ASN A 64 -1.87 14.15 -10.85
N LYS A 65 -0.87 14.27 -11.74
CA LYS A 65 -0.68 13.43 -12.94
C LYS A 65 -0.25 11.99 -12.63
N THR A 66 -0.59 11.45 -11.46
CA THR A 66 -0.24 10.08 -11.06
C THR A 66 -1.50 9.25 -10.90
N LYS A 67 -1.50 8.03 -11.43
CA LYS A 67 -2.57 7.04 -11.22
C LYS A 67 -1.99 5.86 -10.47
N PRO A 68 -2.54 5.47 -9.31
CA PRO A 68 -2.08 4.29 -8.61
C PRO A 68 -2.15 3.05 -9.51
N ILE A 69 -1.11 2.24 -9.48
CA ILE A 69 -1.08 0.93 -10.13
C ILE A 69 -1.52 -0.10 -9.10
N ILE A 70 -2.48 -0.94 -9.49
CA ILE A 70 -2.91 -2.11 -8.73
C ILE A 70 -2.30 -3.34 -9.38
N LEU A 71 -1.44 -4.03 -8.63
CA LEU A 71 -0.81 -5.28 -9.01
C LEU A 71 -1.48 -6.42 -8.25
N PHE A 72 -2.10 -7.36 -8.96
CA PHE A 72 -2.74 -8.54 -8.37
C PHE A 72 -1.83 -9.76 -8.56
N PHE A 73 -1.33 -10.32 -7.45
CA PHE A 73 -0.56 -11.58 -7.48
C PHE A 73 -1.47 -12.81 -7.51
N ILE A 74 -1.01 -13.90 -8.10
CA ILE A 74 -1.78 -15.16 -8.14
C ILE A 74 -2.06 -15.73 -6.75
N ASN A 75 -1.23 -15.41 -5.75
CA ASN A 75 -1.45 -15.80 -4.37
C ASN A 75 -0.93 -14.74 -3.38
N LYS A 76 -1.37 -14.89 -2.13
CA LYS A 76 -1.06 -13.96 -1.05
C LYS A 76 0.42 -13.99 -0.66
N TYR A 77 1.08 -15.15 -0.68
CA TYR A 77 2.49 -15.28 -0.27
C TYR A 77 3.39 -14.39 -1.13
N MET A 78 3.25 -14.46 -2.46
CA MET A 78 4.04 -13.63 -3.38
C MET A 78 3.83 -12.13 -3.13
N LYS A 79 2.58 -11.74 -2.86
CA LYS A 79 2.24 -10.37 -2.50
C LYS A 79 2.93 -9.94 -1.20
N GLU A 80 2.91 -10.79 -0.16
CA GLU A 80 3.53 -10.46 1.13
C GLU A 80 5.06 -10.38 1.02
N ASP A 81 5.68 -11.29 0.26
CA ASP A 81 7.12 -11.29 0.01
C ASP A 81 7.54 -10.05 -0.78
N PHE A 82 6.77 -9.65 -1.81
CA PHE A 82 7.01 -8.42 -2.57
C PHE A 82 6.94 -7.17 -1.67
N ILE A 83 5.92 -7.06 -0.80
CA ILE A 83 5.81 -5.95 0.14
C ILE A 83 6.95 -5.98 1.17
N ALA A 84 7.33 -7.16 1.67
CA ALA A 84 8.42 -7.31 2.62
C ALA A 84 9.76 -6.85 2.01
N ALA A 85 10.06 -7.30 0.80
CA ALA A 85 11.24 -6.88 0.03
C ALA A 85 11.25 -5.35 -0.17
N SER A 86 10.11 -4.74 -0.52
CA SER A 86 10.01 -3.29 -0.63
C SER A 86 10.25 -2.53 0.67
N ARG A 87 9.91 -3.10 1.85
CA ARG A 87 10.17 -2.46 3.14
C ARG A 87 11.65 -2.49 3.53
N LEU A 88 12.40 -3.48 3.05
CA LEU A 88 13.84 -3.62 3.26
C LEU A 88 14.66 -2.80 2.25
N SER A 89 14.08 -2.52 1.08
CA SER A 89 14.67 -1.66 0.05
C SER A 89 14.91 -0.23 0.52
N LYS A 90 15.88 0.43 -0.12
CA LYS A 90 16.00 1.89 -0.10
C LYS A 90 14.71 2.54 -0.62
N ARG A 91 14.52 3.82 -0.31
CA ARG A 91 13.43 4.63 -0.89
C ARG A 91 13.60 4.64 -2.41
N ILE A 92 12.48 4.41 -3.11
CA ILE A 92 12.42 4.34 -4.58
C ILE A 92 11.83 5.64 -5.10
N TYR A 93 12.41 6.17 -6.15
CA TYR A 93 11.97 7.37 -6.84
C TYR A 93 11.75 7.07 -8.33
N THR A 94 11.02 7.94 -9.01
CA THR A 94 10.71 7.78 -10.45
C THR A 94 11.96 7.64 -11.32
N GLU A 95 13.04 8.33 -11.00
CA GLU A 95 14.31 8.23 -11.71
C GLU A 95 14.97 6.85 -11.59
N ASP A 96 14.79 6.14 -10.46
CA ASP A 96 15.36 4.79 -10.26
C ASP A 96 14.80 3.77 -11.27
N ILE A 97 13.60 4.00 -11.80
CA ILE A 97 12.96 3.15 -12.85
C ILE A 97 13.01 3.77 -14.25
N GLY A 98 13.82 4.82 -14.43
CA GLY A 98 14.00 5.51 -15.70
C GLY A 98 12.81 6.37 -16.12
N LEU A 99 11.97 6.82 -15.18
CA LEU A 99 10.91 7.79 -15.43
C LEU A 99 11.39 9.21 -15.11
N LYS A 100 10.84 10.19 -15.83
CA LYS A 100 11.17 11.61 -15.61
C LYS A 100 10.65 12.09 -14.25
N GLY A 101 11.48 12.86 -13.55
CA GLY A 101 11.16 13.51 -12.28
C GLY A 101 11.74 12.76 -11.07
N ASN A 102 11.55 13.34 -9.88
CA ASN A 102 12.04 12.78 -8.61
C ASN A 102 10.90 12.62 -7.60
N THR A 103 9.83 11.93 -8.01
CA THR A 103 8.69 11.64 -7.13
C THR A 103 8.91 10.30 -6.44
N ARG A 104 8.69 10.26 -5.12
CA ARG A 104 8.81 9.02 -4.35
C ARG A 104 7.72 8.02 -4.75
N ILE A 105 8.13 6.80 -5.04
CA ILE A 105 7.25 5.66 -5.30
C ILE A 105 6.99 4.93 -3.99
N TYR A 106 5.72 4.58 -3.76
CA TYR A 106 5.29 3.84 -2.57
C TYR A 106 4.65 2.53 -2.99
N ILE A 107 5.09 1.43 -2.38
CA ILE A 107 4.53 0.09 -2.55
C ILE A 107 3.80 -0.26 -1.25
N ASN A 108 2.49 -0.45 -1.31
CA ASN A 108 1.66 -0.66 -0.12
C ASN A 108 0.69 -1.83 -0.29
N ASP A 109 0.17 -2.34 0.84
CA ASP A 109 -1.05 -3.13 0.86
C ASP A 109 -2.19 -2.35 0.18
N HIS A 110 -2.96 -3.01 -0.70
CA HIS A 110 -4.17 -2.42 -1.25
C HIS A 110 -5.31 -2.49 -0.21
N LEU A 111 -5.61 -1.33 0.38
CA LEU A 111 -6.68 -1.21 1.37
C LEU A 111 -8.03 -0.86 0.72
N SER A 112 -9.12 -1.40 1.28
CA SER A 112 -10.49 -0.96 0.98
C SER A 112 -10.67 0.52 1.32
N TYR A 113 -11.74 1.13 0.79
CA TYR A 113 -12.05 2.52 1.10
C TYR A 113 -12.24 2.75 2.60
N SER A 114 -13.01 1.88 3.26
CA SER A 114 -13.23 1.93 4.71
C SER A 114 -11.93 1.79 5.51
N LYS A 115 -11.02 0.88 5.11
CA LYS A 115 -9.70 0.75 5.75
C LYS A 115 -8.80 1.94 5.49
N LYS A 116 -8.85 2.57 4.31
CA LYS A 116 -8.13 3.83 4.04
C LYS A 116 -8.63 4.96 4.94
N MET A 117 -9.94 5.09 5.12
CA MET A 117 -10.55 6.08 6.03
C MET A 117 -10.12 5.83 7.48
N LEU A 118 -10.19 4.57 7.94
CA LEU A 118 -9.76 4.19 9.28
C LEU A 118 -8.25 4.46 9.48
N LEU A 119 -7.41 4.17 8.49
CA LEU A 119 -5.98 4.43 8.55
C LEU A 119 -5.69 5.94 8.70
N ASN A 120 -6.42 6.78 7.97
CA ASN A 120 -6.27 8.23 8.09
C ASN A 120 -6.65 8.72 9.49
N LYS A 121 -7.81 8.31 10.01
CA LYS A 121 -8.24 8.62 11.39
C LYS A 121 -7.23 8.12 12.43
N THR A 122 -6.72 6.91 12.22
CA THR A 122 -5.69 6.30 13.09
C THR A 122 -4.40 7.11 13.09
N LYS A 123 -3.93 7.57 11.92
CA LYS A 123 -2.73 8.42 11.82
C LYS A 123 -2.91 9.75 12.54
N THR A 124 -4.08 10.39 12.40
CA THR A 124 -4.40 11.63 13.11
C THR A 124 -4.37 11.41 14.63
N ALA A 125 -5.10 10.43 15.14
CA ALA A 125 -5.15 10.13 16.57
C ALA A 125 -3.77 9.71 17.13
N ALA A 126 -3.01 8.93 16.36
CA ALA A 126 -1.64 8.53 16.73
C ALA A 126 -0.72 9.74 16.85
N LYS A 127 -0.80 10.70 15.91
CA LYS A 127 -0.02 11.94 15.94
C LYS A 127 -0.36 12.78 17.16
N GLU A 128 -1.65 13.01 17.43
CA GLU A 128 -2.13 13.79 18.59
C GLU A 128 -1.65 13.20 19.93
N LYS A 129 -1.55 11.88 20.00
CA LYS A 129 -1.18 11.15 21.23
C LYS A 129 0.28 10.69 21.27
N ASN A 130 1.11 11.23 20.37
CA ASN A 130 2.55 10.97 20.28
C ASN A 130 2.91 9.48 20.13
N TYR A 131 2.14 8.74 19.34
CA TYR A 131 2.50 7.39 18.94
C TYR A 131 3.53 7.43 17.81
N LYS A 132 4.65 6.76 18.00
CA LYS A 132 5.78 6.74 17.05
C LYS A 132 5.45 5.96 15.77
N TYR A 133 4.62 4.92 15.84
CA TYR A 133 4.42 4.00 14.72
C TYR A 133 2.95 3.77 14.39
N VAL A 134 2.63 3.90 13.10
CA VAL A 134 1.40 3.41 12.47
C VAL A 134 1.79 2.57 11.27
N LEU A 135 1.50 1.27 11.32
CA LEU A 135 1.95 0.28 10.35
C LEU A 135 0.74 -0.39 9.70
N VAL A 136 0.85 -0.71 8.42
CA VAL A 136 -0.11 -1.57 7.72
C VAL A 136 0.60 -2.85 7.37
N LYS A 137 0.01 -4.00 7.72
CA LYS A 137 0.50 -5.33 7.40
C LYS A 137 -0.68 -6.28 7.21
N HIS A 138 -0.68 -7.06 6.12
CA HIS A 138 -1.78 -7.97 5.77
C HIS A 138 -3.16 -7.28 5.68
N GLY A 139 -3.21 -6.06 5.16
CA GLY A 139 -4.43 -5.25 5.13
C GLY A 139 -4.98 -4.82 6.51
N LYS A 140 -4.22 -5.05 7.60
CA LYS A 140 -4.58 -4.67 8.97
C LYS A 140 -3.73 -3.49 9.43
N ILE A 141 -4.31 -2.66 10.29
CA ILE A 141 -3.69 -1.43 10.80
C ILE A 141 -3.21 -1.69 12.22
N PHE A 142 -1.94 -1.41 12.46
CA PHE A 142 -1.29 -1.57 13.74
C PHE A 142 -0.71 -0.25 14.22
N VAL A 143 -0.75 -0.03 15.53
CA VAL A 143 -0.23 1.17 16.16
C VAL A 143 0.64 0.80 17.36
N ARG A 144 1.76 1.51 17.53
CA ARG A 144 2.70 1.29 18.63
C ARG A 144 3.27 2.62 19.12
N LYS A 145 3.24 2.85 20.44
CA LYS A 145 3.62 4.15 21.01
C LYS A 145 5.12 4.40 20.96
N ILE A 146 5.91 3.50 21.53
CA ILE A 146 7.38 3.49 21.47
C ILE A 146 7.88 2.06 21.19
N ASP A 147 9.21 1.90 21.05
CA ASP A 147 9.87 0.65 20.67
C ASP A 147 9.69 -0.52 21.66
N THR A 148 9.22 -0.24 22.87
CA THR A 148 8.95 -1.25 23.92
C THR A 148 7.46 -1.42 24.20
N SER A 149 6.60 -0.55 23.67
CA SER A 149 5.15 -0.60 23.94
C SER A 149 4.48 -1.79 23.26
N GLN A 150 3.31 -2.16 23.80
CA GLN A 150 2.37 -3.05 23.15
C GLN A 150 1.95 -2.51 21.77
N VAL A 151 1.73 -3.44 20.83
CA VAL A 151 1.16 -3.17 19.52
C VAL A 151 -0.35 -3.37 19.56
N TYR A 152 -1.11 -2.37 19.15
CA TYR A 152 -2.57 -2.44 19.03
C TYR A 152 -2.98 -2.66 17.58
N ASN A 153 -3.88 -3.61 17.35
CA ASN A 153 -4.58 -3.76 16.07
C ASN A 153 -5.85 -2.91 16.08
N ILE A 154 -5.96 -1.98 15.14
CA ILE A 154 -7.11 -1.08 14.97
C ILE A 154 -8.02 -1.67 13.87
N LYS A 155 -9.11 -2.30 14.29
CA LYS A 155 -10.09 -2.94 13.41
C LYS A 155 -11.21 -1.99 13.02
N SER A 156 -11.59 -1.09 13.93
CA SER A 156 -12.68 -0.10 13.81
C SER A 156 -12.33 1.22 14.49
N GLU A 157 -13.16 2.25 14.33
CA GLU A 157 -12.94 3.55 14.98
C GLU A 157 -13.08 3.48 16.51
N SER A 158 -13.91 2.58 17.03
CA SER A 158 -14.01 2.32 18.47
C SER A 158 -12.69 1.86 19.08
N ASP A 159 -11.78 1.27 18.30
CA ASP A 159 -10.46 0.88 18.78
C ASP A 159 -9.52 2.08 19.01
N LEU A 160 -9.85 3.28 18.52
CA LEU A 160 -9.02 4.48 18.72
C LEU A 160 -8.96 4.92 20.20
N VAL A 161 -9.91 4.47 21.03
CA VAL A 161 -9.87 4.67 22.49
C VAL A 161 -8.72 3.93 23.17
N LYS A 162 -8.16 2.89 22.52
CA LYS A 162 -6.97 2.17 22.98
C LYS A 162 -5.72 3.03 22.92
N LEU A 163 -5.72 4.05 22.06
CA LEU A 163 -4.64 5.02 21.97
C LEU A 163 -4.79 5.99 23.15
N ARG A 164 -3.95 5.85 24.17
CA ARG A 164 -3.79 6.78 25.29
C ARG A 164 -2.44 7.46 25.21
#